data_AF-A0A1V4HJG8-F1
#
_entry.id   AF-A0A1V4HJG8-F1
#
_cell.length_a   1.000
_cell.length_b   1.000
_cell.length_c   1.000
_cell.angle_alpha   90.00
_cell.angle_beta   90.00
_cell.angle_gamma   90.00
#
_symmetry.space_group_name_H-M   'P 1'
#
loop_
_entity.id
_entity.type
_entity.pdbx_description
1 polymer ?
#
loop_
_entity_poly.entity_id
_entity_poly.type
_entity_poly.pdbx_seq_one_letter_code
_entity_poly.pdbx_strand_id
1 'polypeptide(L)'
;MSFVKVKDRGEVLTLQFSELRNYHGKLALMAIGVGFRAVQAALAELYGDEAPERSTLSVISGHAGPGFRDAFEYTTRAVSRGAYTVDVHYPVAQYDPHRPQSYAYVISDSQGASVEIALKADFLPAVFYDYLKKGREGTMTAEDTAANEQLKAALCEKALSLPQSELLEVKRLS
;
A
#
# COMPACT_ATOMS: atom_id res chain seq x y z
N MET A 1 6.69 13.08 0.53
CA MET A 1 7.56 12.71 1.68
C MET A 1 8.16 11.34 1.39
N SER A 2 9.47 11.17 1.56
CA SER A 2 10.19 9.92 1.24
C SER A 2 10.39 8.97 2.42
N PHE A 3 9.90 9.32 3.61
CA PHE A 3 10.09 8.55 4.84
C PHE A 3 8.81 8.45 5.68
N VAL A 4 8.78 7.52 6.63
CA VAL A 4 7.78 7.45 7.71
C VAL A 4 8.51 7.25 9.04
N LYS A 5 8.01 7.84 10.12
CA LYS A 5 8.55 7.65 11.48
C LYS A 5 7.67 6.69 12.26
N VAL A 6 8.31 5.73 12.91
CA VAL A 6 7.67 4.78 13.83
C VAL A 6 8.60 4.56 15.03
N LYS A 7 8.06 4.08 16.14
CA LYS A 7 8.86 3.52 17.23
C LYS A 7 8.92 2.00 17.09
N ASP A 8 10.07 1.42 17.43
CA ASP A 8 10.23 -0.01 17.63
C ASP A 8 10.91 -0.24 18.97
N ARG A 9 10.18 -0.81 19.94
CA ARG A 9 10.65 -0.99 21.33
C ARG A 9 11.10 0.32 21.96
N GLY A 10 10.36 1.40 21.67
CA GLY A 10 10.65 2.74 22.16
C GLY A 10 11.72 3.52 21.39
N GLU A 11 12.47 2.90 20.48
CA GLU A 11 13.43 3.60 19.62
C GLU A 11 12.73 4.20 18.40
N VAL A 12 12.95 5.49 18.13
CA VAL A 12 12.38 6.15 16.95
C VAL A 12 13.19 5.79 15.70
N LEU A 13 12.56 5.11 14.77
CA LEU A 13 13.09 4.76 13.46
C LEU A 13 12.53 5.70 12.39
N THR A 14 13.41 6.16 11.49
CA THR A 14 13.01 6.87 10.27
C THR A 14 13.19 5.93 9.08
N LEU A 15 12.08 5.36 8.62
CA LEU A 15 12.07 4.35 7.56
C LEU A 15 11.98 5.03 6.19
N GLN A 16 12.95 4.78 5.31
CA GLN A 16 13.01 5.41 4.00
C GLN A 16 12.34 4.54 2.93
N PHE A 17 11.67 5.17 1.97
CA PHE A 17 11.11 4.46 0.82
C PHE A 17 12.20 3.72 0.00
N SER A 18 13.40 4.28 -0.11
CA SER A 18 14.51 3.63 -0.82
C SER A 18 14.93 2.31 -0.15
N GLU A 19 14.83 2.22 1.17
CA GLU A 19 15.11 1.00 1.93
C GLU A 19 14.01 -0.04 1.71
N LEU A 20 12.73 0.39 1.70
CA LEU A 20 11.62 -0.48 1.28
C LEU A 20 11.82 -1.01 -0.14
N ARG A 21 12.25 -0.17 -1.08
CA ARG A 21 12.54 -0.58 -2.46
C ARG A 21 13.64 -1.65 -2.51
N ASN A 22 14.69 -1.50 -1.70
CA ASN A 22 15.75 -2.51 -1.60
C ASN A 22 15.27 -3.80 -0.92
N TYR A 23 14.41 -3.69 0.10
CA TYR A 23 13.80 -4.83 0.79
C TYR A 23 12.88 -5.65 -0.15
N HIS A 24 12.06 -4.97 -0.94
CA HIS A 24 11.09 -5.63 -1.84
C HIS A 24 11.71 -6.15 -3.14
N GLY A 25 12.66 -5.39 -3.70
CA GLY A 25 13.22 -5.64 -5.03
C GLY A 25 12.46 -4.89 -6.13
N LYS A 26 12.51 -5.42 -7.36
CA LYS A 26 12.10 -4.68 -8.58
C LYS A 26 10.68 -4.96 -9.06
N LEU A 27 10.00 -5.96 -8.51
CA LEU A 27 8.66 -6.32 -8.94
C LEU A 27 7.61 -5.39 -8.32
N ALA A 28 6.43 -5.31 -8.94
CA ALA A 28 5.25 -4.66 -8.38
C ALA A 28 5.46 -3.26 -7.75
N LEU A 29 6.36 -2.44 -8.31
CA LEU A 29 6.78 -1.17 -7.69
C LEU A 29 5.63 -0.22 -7.36
N MET A 30 4.59 -0.17 -8.20
CA MET A 30 3.38 0.61 -7.92
C MET A 30 2.81 0.30 -6.52
N ALA A 31 2.77 -0.97 -6.13
CA ALA A 31 2.17 -1.40 -4.88
C ALA A 31 2.99 -0.95 -3.65
N ILE A 32 4.32 -1.01 -3.69
CA ILE A 32 5.12 -0.49 -2.58
C ILE A 32 5.01 1.04 -2.46
N GLY A 33 4.92 1.76 -3.58
CA GLY A 33 4.74 3.21 -3.60
C GLY A 33 3.42 3.61 -2.96
N VAL A 34 2.31 3.03 -3.43
CA VAL A 34 0.98 3.29 -2.88
C VAL A 34 0.87 2.81 -1.42
N GLY A 35 1.33 1.60 -1.10
CA GLY A 35 1.28 1.06 0.27
C GLY A 35 2.04 1.93 1.27
N PHE A 36 3.24 2.40 0.90
CA PHE A 36 4.02 3.30 1.77
C PHE A 36 3.32 4.63 2.01
N ARG A 37 2.74 5.21 0.95
CA ARG A 37 1.92 6.44 1.03
C ARG A 37 0.66 6.24 1.87
N ALA A 38 0.04 5.07 1.80
CA ALA A 38 -1.14 4.72 2.61
C ALA A 38 -0.79 4.67 4.10
N VAL A 39 0.35 4.08 4.47
CA VAL A 39 0.83 4.10 5.86
C VAL A 39 1.11 5.51 6.33
N GLN A 40 1.78 6.34 5.53
CA GLN A 40 2.01 7.75 5.90
C GLN A 40 0.70 8.50 6.18
N ALA A 41 -0.30 8.32 5.32
CA ALA A 41 -1.61 8.97 5.50
C ALA A 41 -2.32 8.47 6.77
N ALA A 42 -2.31 7.16 7.00
CA ALA A 42 -2.91 6.58 8.19
C ALA A 42 -2.27 7.06 9.49
N LEU A 43 -0.93 7.09 9.55
CA LEU A 43 -0.23 7.52 10.76
C LEU A 43 -0.44 9.02 11.02
N ALA A 44 -0.46 9.84 9.96
CA ALA A 44 -0.77 11.26 10.10
C ALA A 44 -2.19 11.49 10.64
N GLU A 45 -3.18 10.71 10.18
CA GLU A 45 -4.56 10.81 10.66
C GLU A 45 -4.73 10.31 12.11
N LEU A 46 -4.04 9.22 12.47
CA LEU A 46 -4.16 8.61 13.80
C LEU A 46 -3.35 9.35 14.88
N TYR A 47 -2.15 9.85 14.53
CA TYR A 47 -1.15 10.32 15.49
C TYR A 47 -0.61 11.73 15.19
N GLY A 48 -1.01 12.36 14.08
CA GLY A 48 -0.42 13.62 13.65
C GLY A 48 1.08 13.49 13.39
N ASP A 49 1.88 14.30 14.08
CA ASP A 49 3.34 14.29 13.97
C ASP A 49 4.03 13.25 14.88
N GLU A 50 3.28 12.56 15.75
CA GLU A 50 3.85 11.59 16.68
C GLU A 50 4.12 10.24 16.00
N ALA A 51 5.29 9.67 16.28
CA ALA A 51 5.64 8.32 15.82
C ALA A 51 5.02 7.26 16.75
N PRO A 52 4.12 6.40 16.24
CA PRO A 52 3.52 5.34 17.04
C PRO A 52 4.48 4.17 17.20
N GLU A 53 4.29 3.39 18.26
CA GLU A 53 4.94 2.10 18.40
C GLU A 53 4.36 1.12 17.38
N ARG A 54 5.17 0.67 16.41
CA ARG A 54 4.69 -0.14 15.29
C ARG A 54 4.09 -1.46 15.72
N SER A 55 4.50 -1.98 16.89
CA SER A 55 3.92 -3.17 17.48
C SER A 55 2.47 -2.98 17.97
N THR A 56 1.95 -1.75 18.00
CA THR A 56 0.53 -1.48 18.33
C THR A 56 -0.38 -1.48 17.10
N LEU A 57 0.18 -1.48 15.89
CA LEU A 57 -0.59 -1.35 14.66
C LEU A 57 -1.05 -2.71 14.13
N SER A 58 -2.22 -2.74 13.49
CA SER A 58 -2.73 -3.87 12.72
C SER A 58 -3.22 -3.39 11.35
N VAL A 59 -3.29 -4.30 10.38
CA VAL A 59 -3.63 -3.96 8.99
C VAL A 59 -4.63 -4.96 8.42
N ILE A 60 -5.73 -4.45 7.87
CA ILE A 60 -6.57 -5.17 6.91
C ILE A 60 -6.22 -4.64 5.53
N SER A 61 -5.73 -5.51 4.65
CA SER A 61 -5.44 -5.15 3.26
C SER A 61 -6.54 -5.63 2.32
N GLY A 62 -7.11 -4.71 1.56
CA GLY A 62 -8.03 -5.01 0.47
C GLY A 62 -7.40 -5.76 -0.70
N HIS A 63 -6.06 -5.77 -0.78
CA HIS A 63 -5.32 -6.35 -1.89
C HIS A 63 -4.36 -7.44 -1.41
N ALA A 64 -4.30 -8.56 -2.14
CA ALA A 64 -3.41 -9.70 -1.83
C ALA A 64 -1.99 -9.56 -2.43
N GLY A 65 -1.61 -8.36 -2.87
CA GLY A 65 -0.41 -8.15 -3.69
C GLY A 65 0.86 -8.12 -2.84
N PRO A 66 1.96 -8.78 -3.25
CA PRO A 66 3.17 -8.86 -2.43
C PRO A 66 3.79 -7.49 -2.12
N GLY A 67 3.73 -6.53 -3.05
CA GLY A 67 4.25 -5.18 -2.79
C GLY A 67 3.50 -4.43 -1.68
N PHE A 68 2.17 -4.59 -1.58
CA PHE A 68 1.41 -4.00 -0.48
C PHE A 68 1.78 -4.67 0.85
N ARG A 69 1.79 -6.01 0.87
CA ARG A 69 2.20 -6.79 2.04
C ARG A 69 3.57 -6.37 2.55
N ASP A 70 4.54 -6.19 1.65
CA ASP A 70 5.91 -5.84 2.02
C ASP A 70 6.02 -4.38 2.49
N ALA A 71 5.26 -3.45 1.91
CA ALA A 71 5.17 -2.08 2.42
C ALA A 71 4.59 -2.04 3.85
N PHE A 72 3.55 -2.83 4.12
CA PHE A 72 2.96 -2.94 5.45
C PHE A 72 3.90 -3.66 6.43
N GLU A 73 4.53 -4.76 6.05
CA GLU A 73 5.50 -5.46 6.91
C GLU A 73 6.68 -4.57 7.28
N TYR A 74 7.29 -3.90 6.28
CA TYR A 74 8.44 -3.03 6.50
C TYR A 74 8.15 -1.90 7.49
N THR A 75 6.94 -1.33 7.43
CA THR A 75 6.55 -0.18 8.26
C THR A 75 5.96 -0.59 9.61
N THR A 76 5.09 -1.60 9.66
CA THR A 76 4.28 -1.94 10.84
C THR A 76 4.64 -3.27 11.52
N ARG A 77 5.43 -4.13 10.85
CA ARG A 77 5.66 -5.53 11.27
C ARG A 77 4.38 -6.34 11.46
N ALA A 78 3.27 -5.93 10.85
CA ALA A 78 1.98 -6.59 11.06
C ALA A 78 1.98 -8.03 10.53
N VAL A 79 2.72 -8.33 9.46
CA VAL A 79 2.73 -9.68 8.86
C VAL A 79 3.45 -10.66 9.77
N SER A 80 4.68 -10.34 10.18
CA SER A 80 5.49 -11.19 11.05
C SER A 80 4.89 -11.40 12.45
N ARG A 81 3.99 -10.49 12.88
CA ARG A 81 3.26 -10.59 14.16
C ARG A 81 1.87 -11.23 14.05
N GLY A 82 1.42 -11.61 12.85
CA GLY A 82 0.07 -12.14 12.66
C GLY A 82 -1.05 -11.11 12.84
N ALA A 83 -0.73 -9.82 12.72
CA ALA A 83 -1.66 -8.68 12.79
C ALA A 83 -2.01 -8.10 11.40
N TYR A 84 -1.79 -8.90 10.34
CA TYR A 84 -2.10 -8.56 8.96
C TYR A 84 -3.12 -9.55 8.40
N THR A 85 -4.26 -9.05 7.94
CA THR A 85 -5.28 -9.85 7.26
C THR A 85 -5.51 -9.32 5.85
N VAL A 86 -5.99 -10.20 4.97
CA VAL A 86 -6.36 -9.83 3.59
C VAL A 86 -7.85 -10.04 3.43
N ASP A 87 -8.55 -9.02 2.98
CA ASP A 87 -9.95 -9.08 2.59
C ASP A 87 -10.12 -8.52 1.17
N VAL A 88 -10.01 -9.40 0.17
CA VAL A 88 -10.14 -9.01 -1.24
C VAL A 88 -11.54 -8.54 -1.63
N HIS A 89 -12.52 -8.74 -0.77
CA HIS A 89 -13.91 -8.34 -0.96
C HIS A 89 -14.28 -7.08 -0.18
N TYR A 90 -13.29 -6.38 0.41
CA TYR A 90 -13.53 -5.12 1.10
C TYR A 90 -14.31 -4.15 0.20
N PRO A 91 -15.41 -3.53 0.67
CA PRO A 91 -16.41 -2.93 -0.22
C PRO A 91 -15.96 -1.64 -0.92
N VAL A 92 -14.85 -1.04 -0.49
CA VAL A 92 -14.31 0.22 -1.02
C VAL A 92 -13.21 -0.05 -2.03
N ALA A 93 -13.05 0.83 -3.02
CA ALA A 93 -11.99 0.80 -4.02
C ALA A 93 -11.87 -0.51 -4.82
N GLN A 94 -13.01 -1.12 -5.17
CA GLN A 94 -13.12 -2.30 -6.04
C GLN A 94 -13.08 -1.86 -7.51
N TYR A 95 -11.88 -1.82 -8.09
CA TYR A 95 -11.67 -1.27 -9.43
C TYR A 95 -11.24 -2.30 -10.48
N ASP A 96 -10.70 -3.46 -10.08
CA ASP A 96 -10.30 -4.51 -11.03
C ASP A 96 -11.56 -5.17 -11.62
N PRO A 97 -11.86 -4.99 -12.92
CA PRO A 97 -13.07 -5.56 -13.53
C PRO A 97 -12.97 -7.07 -13.73
N HIS A 98 -11.77 -7.66 -13.58
CA HIS A 98 -11.50 -9.05 -13.89
C HIS A 98 -11.48 -9.96 -12.67
N ARG A 99 -11.47 -9.40 -11.44
CA ARG A 99 -11.57 -10.16 -10.18
C ARG A 99 -11.76 -9.24 -8.97
N PRO A 100 -12.25 -9.76 -7.82
CA PRO A 100 -12.21 -9.04 -6.56
C PRO A 100 -10.78 -8.72 -6.12
N GLN A 101 -10.48 -7.43 -6.00
CA GLN A 101 -9.34 -6.84 -5.31
C GLN A 101 -9.75 -5.42 -4.93
N SER A 102 -9.64 -5.10 -3.65
CA SER A 102 -9.83 -3.73 -3.17
C SER A 102 -8.47 -3.02 -3.07
N TYR A 103 -8.43 -1.74 -3.44
CA TYR A 103 -7.30 -0.85 -3.16
C TYR A 103 -7.55 0.03 -1.92
N ALA A 104 -8.32 -0.50 -0.97
CA ALA A 104 -8.52 0.08 0.34
C ALA A 104 -7.78 -0.72 1.42
N TYR A 105 -7.37 -0.03 2.46
CA TYR A 105 -6.61 -0.58 3.57
C TYR A 105 -7.14 0.02 4.87
N VAL A 106 -7.30 -0.80 5.90
CA VAL A 106 -7.62 -0.32 7.24
C VAL A 106 -6.41 -0.50 8.11
N ILE A 107 -5.95 0.59 8.71
CA ILE A 107 -4.89 0.56 9.71
C ILE A 107 -5.51 0.96 11.04
N SER A 108 -5.34 0.08 12.03
CA SER A 108 -5.90 0.27 13.37
C SER A 108 -4.81 0.20 14.41
N ASP A 109 -4.96 1.00 15.46
CA ASP A 109 -4.13 0.89 16.64
C ASP A 109 -4.69 -0.09 17.67
N SER A 110 -3.90 -0.37 18.71
CA SER A 110 -4.30 -1.28 19.79
C SER A 110 -5.32 -0.68 20.76
N GLN A 111 -5.62 0.63 20.65
CA GLN A 111 -6.61 1.33 21.48
C GLN A 111 -7.98 1.37 20.80
N GLY A 112 -8.08 0.93 19.54
CA GLY A 112 -9.31 0.82 18.77
C GLY A 112 -9.56 1.97 17.80
N ALA A 113 -8.65 2.95 17.69
CA ALA A 113 -8.72 3.98 16.66
C ALA A 113 -8.32 3.36 15.31
N SER A 114 -9.06 3.71 14.25
CA SER A 114 -8.85 3.11 12.94
C SER A 114 -9.16 4.06 11.79
N VAL A 115 -8.42 3.88 10.70
CA VAL A 115 -8.56 4.70 9.50
C VAL A 115 -8.59 3.81 8.26
N GLU A 116 -9.56 4.09 7.39
CA GLU A 116 -9.66 3.54 6.05
C GLU A 116 -8.91 4.47 5.09
N ILE A 117 -8.01 3.88 4.31
CA ILE A 117 -7.25 4.54 3.26
C ILE A 117 -7.59 3.88 1.94
N ALA A 118 -8.20 4.62 1.02
CA ALA A 118 -8.59 4.12 -0.29
C ALA A 118 -7.80 4.82 -1.40
N LEU A 119 -7.25 4.06 -2.34
CA LEU A 119 -6.70 4.61 -3.57
C LEU A 119 -7.82 5.24 -4.41
N LYS A 120 -7.59 6.42 -4.98
CA LYS A 120 -8.57 7.04 -5.87
C LYS A 120 -8.70 6.27 -7.20
N ALA A 121 -9.94 6.20 -7.70
CA ALA A 121 -10.32 5.40 -8.86
C ALA A 121 -9.60 5.81 -10.16
N ASP A 122 -9.20 7.07 -10.29
CA ASP A 122 -8.53 7.63 -11.46
C ASP A 122 -7.01 7.44 -11.46
N PHE A 123 -6.45 6.88 -10.39
CA PHE A 123 -5.01 6.68 -10.28
C PHE A 123 -4.49 5.57 -11.19
N LEU A 124 -5.21 4.45 -11.27
CA LEU A 124 -4.83 3.27 -12.03
C LEU A 124 -5.51 3.26 -13.42
N PRO A 125 -4.75 3.25 -14.53
CA PRO A 125 -5.33 3.20 -15.86
C PRO A 125 -5.88 1.81 -16.17
N ALA A 126 -6.92 1.72 -17.01
CA ALA A 126 -7.57 0.44 -17.37
C ALA A 126 -6.59 -0.66 -17.84
N VAL A 127 -5.58 -0.28 -18.65
CA VAL A 127 -4.54 -1.20 -19.16
C VAL A 127 -3.75 -1.91 -18.05
N PHE A 128 -3.64 -1.30 -16.87
CA PHE A 128 -3.01 -1.93 -15.71
C PHE A 128 -3.73 -3.24 -15.34
N TYR A 129 -5.06 -3.23 -15.30
CA TYR A 129 -5.87 -4.41 -14.98
C TYR A 129 -5.78 -5.47 -16.07
N ASP A 130 -5.71 -5.05 -17.34
CA ASP A 130 -5.54 -5.97 -18.46
C ASP A 130 -4.20 -6.71 -18.39
N TYR A 131 -3.11 -6.04 -18.03
CA TYR A 131 -1.84 -6.70 -17.78
C TYR A 131 -1.90 -7.66 -16.59
N LEU A 132 -2.62 -7.31 -15.52
CA LEU A 132 -2.79 -8.22 -14.39
C LEU A 132 -3.59 -9.48 -14.81
N LYS A 133 -4.61 -9.33 -15.64
CA LYS A 133 -5.37 -10.45 -16.20
C LYS A 133 -4.49 -11.34 -17.06
N LYS A 134 -3.81 -10.77 -18.07
CA LYS A 134 -2.90 -11.50 -18.96
C LYS A 134 -1.83 -12.28 -18.18
N GLY A 135 -1.28 -11.66 -17.12
CA GLY A 135 -0.30 -12.30 -16.24
C GLY A 135 -0.85 -13.54 -15.53
N ARG A 136 -2.13 -13.54 -15.11
CA ARG A 136 -2.78 -14.70 -14.50
C ARG A 136 -3.10 -15.80 -15.52
N GLU A 137 -3.45 -15.40 -16.73
CA GLU A 137 -3.76 -16.31 -17.83
C GLU A 137 -2.52 -16.88 -18.51
N GLY A 138 -1.32 -16.38 -18.17
CA GLY A 138 -0.07 -16.79 -18.80
C GLY A 138 0.07 -16.32 -20.25
N THR A 139 -0.66 -15.27 -20.65
CA THR A 139 -0.74 -14.77 -22.04
C THR A 139 0.11 -13.52 -22.29
N MET A 140 0.94 -13.13 -21.32
CA MET A 140 1.85 -11.98 -21.46
C MET A 140 2.91 -12.23 -22.52
N THR A 141 3.06 -11.32 -23.48
CA THR A 141 4.24 -11.29 -24.34
C THR A 141 5.45 -10.66 -23.62
N ALA A 142 6.62 -10.70 -24.26
CA ALA A 142 7.80 -9.98 -23.79
C ALA A 142 7.56 -8.46 -23.79
N GLU A 143 6.91 -7.92 -24.83
CA GLU A 143 6.56 -6.48 -24.87
C GLU A 143 5.54 -6.12 -23.77
N ASP A 144 4.50 -6.94 -23.57
CA ASP A 144 3.53 -6.73 -22.49
C ASP A 144 4.24 -6.69 -21.12
N THR A 145 5.20 -7.59 -20.90
CA THR A 145 5.95 -7.68 -19.65
C THR A 145 6.77 -6.42 -19.41
N ALA A 146 7.54 -5.99 -20.41
CA ALA A 146 8.35 -4.77 -20.33
C ALA A 146 7.48 -3.52 -20.13
N ALA A 147 6.37 -3.40 -20.87
CA ALA A 147 5.45 -2.27 -20.76
C ALA A 147 4.77 -2.23 -19.38
N ASN A 148 4.35 -3.37 -18.84
CA ASN A 148 3.76 -3.47 -17.52
C ASN A 148 4.76 -3.12 -16.40
N GLU A 149 6.02 -3.55 -16.52
CA GLU A 149 7.08 -3.18 -15.58
C GLU A 149 7.35 -1.67 -15.58
N GLN A 150 7.45 -1.07 -16.78
CA GLN A 150 7.60 0.38 -16.92
C GLN A 150 6.41 1.14 -16.36
N LEU A 151 5.18 0.68 -16.64
CA LEU A 151 3.95 1.27 -16.09
C LEU A 151 3.94 1.22 -14.56
N LYS A 152 4.30 0.08 -13.97
CA LYS A 152 4.37 -0.07 -12.51
C LYS A 152 5.43 0.84 -11.89
N ALA A 153 6.58 1.00 -12.54
CA ALA A 153 7.61 1.93 -12.09
C ALA A 153 7.12 3.39 -12.17
N ALA A 154 6.52 3.80 -13.29
CA ALA A 154 5.98 5.15 -13.47
C ALA A 154 4.86 5.46 -12.45
N LEU A 155 3.95 4.52 -12.20
CA LEU A 155 2.91 4.65 -11.18
C LEU A 155 3.50 4.75 -9.77
N CYS A 156 4.59 4.04 -9.46
CA CYS A 156 5.30 4.21 -8.20
C CYS A 156 5.79 5.65 -8.02
N GLU A 157 6.52 6.18 -9.01
CA GLU A 157 7.04 7.55 -8.94
C GLU A 157 5.91 8.60 -8.90
N LYS A 158 4.80 8.35 -9.61
CA LYS A 158 3.58 9.16 -9.52
C LYS A 158 2.99 9.14 -8.11
N ALA A 159 2.84 7.96 -7.49
CA ALA A 159 2.34 7.85 -6.12
C ALA A 159 3.23 8.60 -5.11
N LEU A 160 4.55 8.55 -5.30
CA LEU A 160 5.50 9.22 -4.40
C LEU A 160 5.50 10.75 -4.55
N SER A 161 5.20 11.27 -5.74
CA SER A 161 5.23 12.70 -6.05
C SER A 161 3.91 13.42 -5.78
N LEU A 162 2.76 12.76 -5.97
CA LEU A 162 1.45 13.39 -5.76
C LEU A 162 1.23 13.84 -4.30
N PRO A 163 0.47 14.91 -4.06
CA PRO A 163 -0.11 15.19 -2.74
C PRO A 163 -0.96 14.01 -2.24
N GLN A 164 -1.01 13.77 -0.92
CA GLN A 164 -1.80 12.66 -0.37
C GLN A 164 -3.28 12.77 -0.74
N SER A 165 -3.84 13.98 -0.68
CA SER A 165 -5.23 14.26 -1.04
C SER A 165 -5.56 14.04 -2.52
N GLU A 166 -4.57 13.96 -3.40
CA GLU A 166 -4.76 13.63 -4.82
C GLU A 166 -4.60 12.13 -5.10
N LEU A 167 -3.89 11.40 -4.24
CA LEU A 167 -3.67 9.97 -4.38
C LEU A 167 -4.73 9.13 -3.64
N LEU A 168 -5.11 9.57 -2.45
CA LEU A 168 -5.84 8.77 -1.47
C LEU A 168 -7.10 9.50 -0.99
N GLU A 169 -8.12 8.72 -0.67
CA GLU A 169 -9.20 9.10 0.23
C GLU A 169 -8.88 8.56 1.62
N VAL A 170 -9.03 9.40 2.64
CA VAL A 170 -8.74 9.08 4.04
C VAL A 170 -10.01 9.25 4.83
N LYS A 171 -10.42 8.21 5.56
CA LYS A 171 -11.64 8.22 6.35
C LYS A 171 -11.40 7.58 7.71
N ARG A 172 -11.59 8.37 8.77
CA ARG A 172 -11.57 7.84 10.13
C ARG A 172 -12.83 7.00 10.39
N LEU A 173 -12.65 5.81 10.95
CA LEU A 173 -13.74 4.87 11.25
C LEU A 173 -14.11 4.89 12.74
N SER A 174 -13.16 5.22 13.62
CA SER A 174 -13.32 5.30 15.08
C SER A 174 -12.43 6.35 15.74
#